data_AF-A0A5N8YIC6-F1
#
_entry.id   AF-A0A5N8YIC6-F1
#
_cell.length_a   1.000
_cell.length_b   1.000
_cell.length_c   1.000
_cell.angle_alpha   90.00
_cell.angle_beta   90.00
_cell.angle_gamma   90.00
#
_symmetry.space_group_name_H-M   'P 1'
#
loop_
_entity.id
_entity.type
_entity.pdbx_description
1 polymer ?
#
loop_
_entity_poly.entity_id
_entity_poly.type
_entity_poly.pdbx_seq_one_letter_code
_entity_poly.pdbx_strand_id
1 'polypeptide(L)'
;MFPIHTPVDASAKARLISLGINVPQTGSLEEANHEFIAGLNVDPGYKERWVEHQTSINSVLGAYPNFMIIAYDKSGTDEDIKAIGDRLTALQWPGDTNSSMYVENWTVDALNQYKTCLTSGDTGIRRTSTSNPHSMCIMEYQKFRAYRYDAGLPTAKNHAQLAIHDAHEYFHHYQKAHALERGLDLGSDPNNPETTVQAPRWWIEGAAVSFAHAWYKANWESLSFLKDQKVMWYGEEYNLANANLGTVATAFDFKNTKKLVRGELEGHEIGAGCTADWKLQESEEDAATETRCFSSLQAVSYMAHLTSWKTVWIDIPQDYYDLGFWGSFEKHIGMEKQEFYDAYNNLMTSGDVNDTPPEGWTVPEGAISEYADFLQIVPESDTN
;
A
#
# COMPACT_ATOMS: atom_id res chain seq x y z
N MET A 1 5.00 -7.64 28.74
CA MET A 1 4.97 -9.07 28.41
C MET A 1 3.72 -9.28 27.57
N PHE A 2 3.86 -9.19 26.25
CA PHE A 2 2.76 -9.42 25.34
C PHE A 2 2.40 -10.90 25.35
N PRO A 3 1.11 -11.25 25.44
CA PRO A 3 0.70 -12.64 25.31
C PRO A 3 1.07 -13.15 23.92
N ILE A 4 1.84 -14.24 23.85
CA ILE A 4 2.04 -14.98 22.60
C ILE A 4 0.68 -15.54 22.21
N HIS A 5 0.22 -15.18 21.01
CA HIS A 5 -1.13 -15.46 20.58
C HIS A 5 -1.22 -16.80 19.83
N THR A 6 -2.17 -17.66 20.20
CA THR A 6 -2.40 -18.96 19.54
C THR A 6 -3.65 -18.86 18.64
N PRO A 7 -3.56 -19.01 17.30
CA PRO A 7 -4.69 -18.78 16.39
C PRO A 7 -5.89 -19.72 16.62
N VAL A 8 -7.12 -19.19 16.44
CA VAL A 8 -8.40 -19.93 16.55
C VAL A 8 -8.49 -21.16 15.62
N ASP A 9 -7.80 -21.14 14.49
CA ASP A 9 -7.62 -22.31 13.62
C ASP A 9 -6.21 -22.30 13.02
N ALA A 10 -5.28 -22.99 13.68
CA ALA A 10 -3.91 -23.17 13.19
C ALA A 10 -3.85 -23.76 11.76
N SER A 11 -4.93 -24.37 11.26
CA SER A 11 -4.98 -24.90 9.90
C SER A 11 -5.05 -23.81 8.81
N ALA A 12 -5.61 -22.62 9.10
CA ALA A 12 -5.63 -21.50 8.16
C ALA A 12 -4.23 -20.88 8.00
N LYS A 13 -3.54 -20.59 9.12
CA LYS A 13 -2.14 -20.13 9.14
C LYS A 13 -1.26 -21.11 8.37
N ALA A 14 -1.32 -22.40 8.74
CA ALA A 14 -0.53 -23.46 8.09
C ALA A 14 -0.83 -23.57 6.59
N ARG A 15 -2.09 -23.40 6.17
CA ARG A 15 -2.48 -23.37 4.76
C ARG A 15 -1.79 -22.22 4.03
N LEU A 16 -1.86 -21.00 4.54
CA LEU A 16 -1.27 -19.82 3.88
C LEU A 16 0.27 -19.90 3.82
N ILE A 17 0.91 -20.37 4.90
CA ILE A 17 2.35 -20.65 4.90
C ILE A 17 2.70 -21.72 3.85
N SER A 18 1.90 -22.79 3.72
CA SER A 18 2.14 -23.84 2.72
C SER A 18 2.02 -23.35 1.27
N LEU A 19 1.29 -22.26 1.04
CA LEU A 19 1.20 -21.58 -0.26
C LEU A 19 2.36 -20.60 -0.49
N GLY A 20 3.21 -20.38 0.51
CA GLY A 20 4.26 -19.37 0.47
C GLY A 20 3.70 -17.95 0.42
N ILE A 21 2.52 -17.71 1.02
CA ILE A 21 1.86 -16.41 0.96
C ILE A 21 2.65 -15.31 1.66
N ASN A 22 3.41 -15.61 2.71
CA ASN A 22 4.15 -14.61 3.51
C ASN A 22 5.64 -14.52 3.18
N VAL A 23 6.09 -15.08 2.05
CA VAL A 23 7.50 -15.05 1.65
C VAL A 23 7.70 -14.51 0.23
N PRO A 24 8.80 -13.78 0.00
CA PRO A 24 9.14 -13.30 -1.33
C PRO A 24 9.49 -14.47 -2.25
N GLN A 25 8.87 -14.54 -3.42
CA GLN A 25 9.23 -15.50 -4.47
C GLN A 25 9.98 -14.79 -5.59
N THR A 26 10.94 -15.47 -6.22
CA THR A 26 11.75 -14.93 -7.33
C THR A 26 11.31 -15.45 -8.70
N GLY A 27 10.15 -16.11 -8.75
CA GLY A 27 9.55 -16.63 -9.97
C GLY A 27 8.95 -15.55 -10.88
N SER A 28 8.47 -16.00 -12.02
CA SER A 28 7.68 -15.21 -12.97
C SER A 28 6.33 -14.79 -12.38
N LEU A 29 5.70 -13.79 -13.02
CA LEU A 29 4.33 -13.39 -12.68
C LEU A 29 3.34 -14.55 -12.75
N GLU A 30 3.52 -15.48 -13.70
CA GLU A 30 2.67 -16.66 -13.83
C GLU A 30 2.85 -17.63 -12.66
N GLU A 31 4.08 -17.89 -12.24
CA GLU A 31 4.38 -18.77 -11.09
C GLU A 31 3.84 -18.19 -9.77
N ALA A 32 3.87 -16.86 -9.62
CA ALA A 32 3.27 -16.17 -8.48
C ALA A 32 1.74 -15.95 -8.61
N ASN A 33 1.13 -16.40 -9.71
CA ASN A 33 -0.28 -16.15 -10.02
C ASN A 33 -0.66 -14.66 -9.93
N HIS A 34 0.19 -13.80 -10.52
CA HIS A 34 -0.08 -12.38 -10.69
C HIS A 34 -0.86 -12.13 -11.97
N GLU A 35 -1.95 -11.37 -11.89
CA GLU A 35 -2.87 -11.17 -13.01
C GLU A 35 -3.15 -9.70 -13.31
N PHE A 36 -3.22 -9.38 -14.60
CA PHE A 36 -3.84 -8.16 -15.09
C PHE A 36 -5.05 -8.53 -15.95
N ILE A 37 -6.23 -8.08 -15.54
CA ILE A 37 -7.49 -8.32 -16.24
C ILE A 37 -8.11 -6.99 -16.59
N ALA A 38 -8.49 -6.82 -17.85
CA ALA A 38 -9.12 -5.60 -18.30
C ALA A 38 -10.35 -5.85 -19.16
N GLY A 39 -11.23 -4.84 -19.21
CA GLY A 39 -12.35 -4.82 -20.14
C GLY A 39 -11.86 -4.76 -21.58
N LEU A 40 -12.66 -5.27 -22.52
CA LEU A 40 -12.28 -5.36 -23.94
C LEU A 40 -11.97 -3.99 -24.60
N ASN A 41 -12.48 -2.92 -24.02
CA ASN A 41 -12.32 -1.54 -24.47
C ASN A 41 -11.15 -0.78 -23.81
N VAL A 42 -10.41 -1.44 -22.90
CA VAL A 42 -9.19 -0.90 -22.29
C VAL A 42 -8.01 -1.10 -23.24
N ASP A 43 -7.13 -0.11 -23.34
CA ASP A 43 -5.93 -0.19 -24.19
C ASP A 43 -5.02 -1.36 -23.75
N PRO A 44 -4.71 -2.33 -24.63
CA PRO A 44 -3.88 -3.48 -24.27
C PRO A 44 -2.46 -3.10 -23.84
N GLY A 45 -1.96 -1.93 -24.25
CA GLY A 45 -0.65 -1.43 -23.82
C GLY A 45 -0.52 -1.24 -22.30
N TYR A 46 -1.63 -1.15 -21.56
CA TYR A 46 -1.57 -1.13 -20.09
C TYR A 46 -1.13 -2.47 -19.50
N LYS A 47 -1.55 -3.59 -20.11
CA LYS A 47 -1.10 -4.91 -19.67
C LYS A 47 0.41 -5.05 -19.86
N GLU A 48 0.92 -4.60 -21.01
CA GLU A 48 2.36 -4.67 -21.31
C GLU A 48 3.18 -3.84 -20.31
N ARG A 49 2.75 -2.60 -20.05
CA ARG A 49 3.37 -1.73 -19.03
C ARG A 49 3.27 -2.31 -17.63
N TRP A 50 2.14 -2.94 -17.28
CA TRP A 50 1.94 -3.60 -16.00
C TRP A 50 2.88 -4.79 -15.81
N VAL A 51 3.00 -5.65 -16.81
CA VAL A 51 3.95 -6.78 -16.76
C VAL A 51 5.37 -6.26 -16.52
N GLU A 52 5.78 -5.21 -17.22
CA GLU A 52 7.12 -4.64 -17.08
C GLU A 52 7.37 -4.08 -15.67
N HIS A 53 6.52 -3.18 -15.17
CA HIS A 53 6.77 -2.57 -13.88
C HIS A 53 6.51 -3.54 -12.71
N GLN A 54 5.52 -4.45 -12.79
CA GLN A 54 5.29 -5.46 -11.74
C GLN A 54 6.48 -6.42 -11.63
N THR A 55 7.09 -6.79 -12.77
CA THR A 55 8.34 -7.55 -12.76
C THR A 55 9.47 -6.77 -12.07
N SER A 56 9.57 -5.46 -12.32
CA SER A 56 10.53 -4.58 -11.64
C SER A 56 10.25 -4.49 -10.13
N ILE A 57 9.00 -4.34 -9.70
CA ILE A 57 8.62 -4.32 -8.28
C ILE A 57 8.99 -5.66 -7.62
N ASN A 58 8.64 -6.80 -8.25
CA ASN A 58 8.94 -8.13 -7.73
C ASN A 58 10.46 -8.39 -7.65
N SER A 59 11.28 -7.74 -8.48
CA SER A 59 12.74 -7.86 -8.38
C SER A 59 13.33 -7.21 -7.12
N VAL A 60 12.57 -6.31 -6.48
CA VAL A 60 12.96 -5.63 -5.23
C VAL A 60 12.26 -6.26 -4.03
N LEU A 61 10.94 -6.39 -4.09
CA LEU A 61 10.10 -6.79 -2.97
C LEU A 61 9.88 -8.31 -2.90
N GLY A 62 10.09 -9.02 -4.01
CA GLY A 62 9.66 -10.40 -4.19
C GLY A 62 8.23 -10.50 -4.69
N ALA A 63 7.91 -11.62 -5.33
CA ALA A 63 6.57 -11.97 -5.77
C ALA A 63 5.81 -12.66 -4.62
N TYR A 64 4.77 -12.02 -4.10
CA TYR A 64 3.84 -12.54 -3.11
C TYR A 64 2.60 -13.09 -3.85
N PRO A 65 2.18 -14.35 -3.64
CA PRO A 65 1.18 -14.98 -4.50
C PRO A 65 -0.18 -14.28 -4.57
N ASN A 66 -0.88 -14.47 -5.70
CA ASN A 66 -2.29 -14.12 -5.90
C ASN A 66 -2.59 -12.60 -5.84
N PHE A 67 -1.78 -11.78 -6.50
CA PHE A 67 -2.03 -10.35 -6.67
C PHE A 67 -2.65 -10.05 -8.04
N MET A 68 -3.63 -9.16 -8.11
CA MET A 68 -4.23 -8.80 -9.38
C MET A 68 -4.61 -7.31 -9.51
N ILE A 69 -4.42 -6.78 -10.72
CA ILE A 69 -4.92 -5.48 -11.13
C ILE A 69 -6.09 -5.68 -12.10
N ILE A 70 -7.21 -4.99 -11.83
CA ILE A 70 -8.40 -5.02 -12.66
C ILE A 70 -8.67 -3.62 -13.21
N ALA A 71 -8.80 -3.50 -14.53
CA ALA A 71 -9.05 -2.23 -15.21
C ALA A 71 -10.35 -2.28 -16.04
N TYR A 72 -11.25 -1.32 -15.88
CA TYR A 72 -12.49 -1.27 -16.67
C TYR A 72 -12.84 0.15 -17.12
N ASP A 73 -13.40 0.30 -18.30
CA ASP A 73 -13.94 1.59 -18.74
C ASP A 73 -15.39 1.76 -18.27
N LYS A 74 -15.65 2.79 -17.46
CA LYS A 74 -16.98 3.12 -16.97
C LYS A 74 -17.96 3.51 -18.09
N SER A 75 -17.45 3.94 -19.24
CA SER A 75 -18.27 4.24 -20.42
C SER A 75 -18.53 3.01 -21.33
N GLY A 76 -17.99 1.84 -20.95
CA GLY A 76 -18.16 0.58 -21.66
C GLY A 76 -19.52 -0.09 -21.49
N THR A 77 -19.67 -1.25 -22.11
CA THR A 77 -20.86 -2.12 -21.94
C THR A 77 -20.60 -3.27 -20.97
N ASP A 78 -21.66 -3.95 -20.55
CA ASP A 78 -21.55 -5.14 -19.68
C ASP A 78 -20.81 -6.29 -20.40
N GLU A 79 -20.91 -6.37 -21.73
CA GLU A 79 -20.13 -7.31 -22.53
C GLU A 79 -18.63 -7.02 -22.47
N ASP A 80 -18.22 -5.75 -22.41
CA ASP A 80 -16.81 -5.37 -22.32
C ASP A 80 -16.15 -5.91 -21.04
N ILE A 81 -16.92 -5.97 -19.94
CA ILE A 81 -16.43 -6.39 -18.62
C ILE A 81 -16.72 -7.86 -18.28
N LYS A 82 -17.28 -8.64 -19.22
CA LYS A 82 -17.68 -10.02 -18.96
C LYS A 82 -16.56 -10.87 -18.34
N ALA A 83 -15.35 -10.79 -18.88
CA ALA A 83 -14.20 -11.54 -18.34
C ALA A 83 -13.81 -11.12 -16.91
N ILE A 84 -13.97 -9.83 -16.58
CA ILE A 84 -13.77 -9.33 -15.22
C ILE A 84 -14.82 -9.93 -14.30
N GLY A 85 -16.09 -9.86 -14.69
CA GLY A 85 -17.20 -10.41 -13.90
C GLY A 85 -17.05 -11.91 -13.64
N ASP A 86 -16.74 -12.70 -14.68
CA ASP A 86 -16.53 -14.14 -14.56
C ASP A 86 -15.37 -14.45 -13.58
N ARG A 87 -14.29 -13.66 -13.58
CA ARG A 87 -13.19 -13.81 -12.61
C ARG A 87 -13.63 -13.44 -11.19
N LEU A 88 -14.31 -12.31 -11.00
CA LEU A 88 -14.76 -11.87 -9.68
C LEU A 88 -15.73 -12.87 -9.02
N THR A 89 -16.63 -13.45 -9.81
CA THR A 89 -17.50 -14.55 -9.36
C THR A 89 -16.70 -15.79 -8.95
N ALA A 90 -15.68 -16.17 -9.73
CA ALA A 90 -14.80 -17.29 -9.38
C ALA A 90 -13.99 -17.04 -8.09
N LEU A 91 -13.68 -15.78 -7.80
CA LEU A 91 -13.01 -15.35 -6.57
C LEU A 91 -13.97 -15.17 -5.38
N GLN A 92 -15.27 -15.45 -5.57
CA GLN A 92 -16.33 -15.24 -4.58
C GLN A 92 -16.36 -13.79 -4.04
N TRP A 93 -16.13 -12.82 -4.92
CA TRP A 93 -16.11 -11.41 -4.57
C TRP A 93 -17.38 -10.69 -5.08
N PRO A 94 -17.95 -9.71 -4.34
CA PRO A 94 -17.61 -9.30 -2.98
C PRO A 94 -18.18 -10.24 -1.90
N GLY A 95 -18.80 -11.34 -2.33
CA GLY A 95 -19.21 -12.45 -1.49
C GLY A 95 -19.64 -13.63 -2.36
N ASP A 96 -19.78 -14.81 -1.76
CA ASP A 96 -20.31 -16.00 -2.40
C ASP A 96 -21.84 -15.92 -2.60
N THR A 97 -22.45 -16.94 -3.20
CA THR A 97 -23.91 -17.00 -3.45
C THR A 97 -24.76 -16.95 -2.17
N ASN A 98 -24.18 -17.12 -0.98
CA ASN A 98 -24.88 -17.03 0.30
C ASN A 98 -24.76 -15.64 0.94
N SER A 99 -23.89 -14.77 0.41
CA SER A 99 -23.65 -13.42 0.90
C SER A 99 -24.75 -12.46 0.43
N SER A 100 -25.14 -11.53 1.30
CA SER A 100 -26.00 -10.40 0.93
C SER A 100 -25.34 -9.42 -0.05
N MET A 101 -24.04 -9.54 -0.27
CA MET A 101 -23.28 -8.72 -1.21
C MET A 101 -23.07 -9.40 -2.56
N TYR A 102 -23.52 -10.67 -2.73
CA TYR A 102 -23.34 -11.42 -3.97
C TYR A 102 -23.83 -10.65 -5.20
N VAL A 103 -23.02 -10.66 -6.25
CA VAL A 103 -23.37 -10.08 -7.54
C VAL A 103 -23.56 -11.21 -8.54
N GLU A 104 -24.82 -11.54 -8.84
CA GLU A 104 -25.16 -12.63 -9.77
C GLU A 104 -24.73 -12.32 -11.21
N ASN A 105 -24.95 -11.08 -11.64
CA ASN A 105 -24.58 -10.60 -12.97
C ASN A 105 -23.79 -9.30 -12.83
N TRP A 106 -22.51 -9.36 -13.19
CA TRP A 106 -21.66 -8.19 -13.19
C TRP A 106 -22.06 -7.22 -14.29
N THR A 107 -22.26 -5.97 -13.91
CA THR A 107 -22.46 -4.83 -14.80
C THR A 107 -21.37 -3.80 -14.57
N VAL A 108 -21.21 -2.86 -15.51
CA VAL A 108 -20.29 -1.73 -15.35
C VAL A 108 -20.65 -0.90 -14.10
N ASP A 109 -21.94 -0.72 -13.83
CA ASP A 109 -22.41 0.00 -12.64
C ASP A 109 -22.09 -0.74 -11.33
N ALA A 110 -22.28 -2.07 -11.30
CA ALA A 110 -21.92 -2.88 -10.14
C ALA A 110 -20.40 -2.82 -9.88
N LEU A 111 -19.59 -2.96 -10.94
CA LEU A 111 -18.14 -2.84 -10.84
C LEU A 111 -17.74 -1.45 -10.33
N ASN A 112 -18.43 -0.40 -10.78
CA ASN A 112 -18.21 0.97 -10.32
C ASN A 112 -18.63 1.22 -8.87
N GLN A 113 -19.67 0.53 -8.38
CA GLN A 113 -20.10 0.58 -6.99
C GLN A 113 -19.06 -0.05 -6.06
N TYR A 114 -18.51 -1.20 -6.45
CA TYR A 114 -17.58 -1.96 -5.61
C TYR A 114 -16.09 -1.67 -5.87
N LYS A 115 -15.76 -0.77 -6.81
CA LYS A 115 -14.37 -0.44 -7.13
C LYS A 115 -13.63 0.06 -5.89
N THR A 116 -12.55 -0.61 -5.56
CA THR A 116 -11.62 -0.19 -4.52
C THR A 116 -10.30 -0.93 -4.74
N CYS A 117 -9.24 -0.39 -4.15
CA CYS A 117 -8.01 -1.14 -3.96
C CYS A 117 -7.99 -1.72 -2.55
N LEU A 118 -7.08 -2.66 -2.34
CA LEU A 118 -6.98 -3.44 -1.10
C LEU A 118 -8.24 -4.25 -0.78
N THR A 119 -8.98 -4.67 -1.80
CA THR A 119 -10.03 -5.67 -1.61
C THR A 119 -9.47 -7.07 -1.89
N SER A 120 -10.25 -8.09 -1.54
CA SER A 120 -9.81 -9.48 -1.67
C SER A 120 -10.98 -10.43 -1.85
N GLY A 121 -10.78 -11.44 -2.69
CA GLY A 121 -11.61 -12.63 -2.78
C GLY A 121 -10.88 -13.84 -2.20
N ASP A 122 -11.58 -14.95 -2.04
CA ASP A 122 -11.02 -16.23 -1.62
C ASP A 122 -11.65 -17.34 -2.45
N THR A 123 -10.84 -18.09 -3.19
CA THR A 123 -11.37 -19.22 -3.98
C THR A 123 -11.72 -20.43 -3.11
N GLY A 124 -11.30 -20.43 -1.84
CA GLY A 124 -11.68 -21.38 -0.81
C GLY A 124 -12.68 -20.77 0.18
N ILE A 125 -12.50 -21.08 1.46
CA ILE A 125 -13.27 -20.47 2.55
C ILE A 125 -12.30 -19.68 3.44
N ARG A 126 -12.57 -18.39 3.61
CA ARG A 126 -11.74 -17.48 4.40
C ARG A 126 -11.54 -18.00 5.83
N ARG A 127 -10.30 -17.92 6.34
CA ARG A 127 -9.89 -18.36 7.69
C ARG A 127 -10.15 -19.84 7.98
N THR A 128 -9.86 -20.70 7.01
CA THR A 128 -9.93 -22.16 7.17
C THR A 128 -8.73 -22.83 6.49
N SER A 129 -8.56 -24.14 6.71
CA SER A 129 -7.61 -24.98 5.96
C SER A 129 -7.75 -24.94 4.42
N THR A 130 -8.85 -24.40 3.89
CA THR A 130 -9.07 -24.26 2.44
C THR A 130 -8.80 -22.87 1.89
N SER A 131 -8.46 -21.89 2.74
CA SER A 131 -8.22 -20.51 2.32
C SER A 131 -7.20 -20.42 1.18
N ASN A 132 -7.51 -19.55 0.22
CA ASN A 132 -6.67 -19.20 -0.92
C ASN A 132 -7.00 -17.76 -1.36
N PRO A 133 -6.55 -16.75 -0.57
CA PRO A 133 -6.90 -15.36 -0.79
C PRO A 133 -6.25 -14.81 -2.07
N HIS A 134 -6.97 -13.90 -2.73
CA HIS A 134 -6.46 -13.10 -3.85
C HIS A 134 -6.65 -11.63 -3.51
N SER A 135 -5.56 -10.85 -3.52
CA SER A 135 -5.63 -9.40 -3.31
C SER A 135 -5.80 -8.71 -4.64
N MET A 136 -6.71 -7.74 -4.70
CA MET A 136 -7.03 -7.06 -5.94
C MET A 136 -7.18 -5.55 -5.78
N CYS A 137 -6.83 -4.83 -6.84
CA CYS A 137 -7.11 -3.41 -7.01
C CYS A 137 -7.95 -3.20 -8.27
N ILE A 138 -9.19 -2.74 -8.06
CA ILE A 138 -10.18 -2.54 -9.11
C ILE A 138 -10.23 -1.05 -9.43
N MET A 139 -9.84 -0.71 -10.65
CA MET A 139 -9.64 0.66 -11.06
C MET A 139 -10.41 0.99 -12.35
N GLU A 140 -10.93 2.20 -12.38
CA GLU A 140 -11.56 2.78 -13.56
C GLU A 140 -10.50 3.25 -14.56
N TYR A 141 -10.69 2.94 -15.85
CA TYR A 141 -9.79 3.25 -16.95
C TYR A 141 -9.45 4.73 -17.08
N GLN A 142 -10.38 5.63 -16.74
CA GLN A 142 -10.09 7.06 -16.71
C GLN A 142 -8.99 7.41 -15.68
N LYS A 143 -8.91 6.69 -14.56
CA LYS A 143 -7.80 6.85 -13.60
C LYS A 143 -6.48 6.36 -14.19
N PHE A 144 -6.47 5.26 -14.95
CA PHE A 144 -5.29 4.78 -15.68
C PHE A 144 -4.82 5.80 -16.74
N ARG A 145 -5.75 6.45 -17.45
CA ARG A 145 -5.45 7.40 -18.51
C ARG A 145 -4.92 8.75 -18.04
N ALA A 146 -5.40 9.24 -16.90
CA ALA A 146 -5.23 10.65 -16.55
C ALA A 146 -4.66 10.86 -15.16
N TYR A 147 -4.06 9.82 -14.54
CA TYR A 147 -3.70 9.73 -13.12
C TYR A 147 -3.69 11.12 -12.43
N ARG A 148 -4.83 11.48 -11.81
CA ARG A 148 -5.20 12.80 -11.23
C ARG A 148 -5.86 13.89 -12.12
N TYR A 149 -6.83 13.51 -12.96
CA TYR A 149 -7.84 14.42 -13.54
C TYR A 149 -7.36 15.38 -14.66
N ASP A 150 -6.18 15.15 -15.24
CA ASP A 150 -5.75 15.94 -16.40
C ASP A 150 -6.55 15.54 -17.65
N ALA A 151 -7.19 16.51 -18.30
CA ALA A 151 -7.90 16.27 -19.56
C ALA A 151 -6.90 16.01 -20.70
N GLY A 152 -7.00 14.87 -21.39
CA GLY A 152 -6.16 14.56 -22.54
C GLY A 152 -5.78 13.09 -22.67
N LEU A 153 -4.87 12.81 -23.59
CA LEU A 153 -4.22 11.50 -23.69
C LEU A 153 -3.18 11.35 -22.58
N PRO A 154 -2.96 10.13 -22.04
CA PRO A 154 -1.90 9.88 -21.07
C PRO A 154 -0.54 10.32 -21.62
N THR A 155 0.22 11.00 -20.78
CA THR A 155 1.63 11.34 -21.01
C THR A 155 2.54 10.36 -20.26
N ALA A 156 3.86 10.39 -20.51
CA ALA A 156 4.81 9.60 -19.72
C ALA A 156 4.76 9.95 -18.22
N LYS A 157 4.39 11.19 -17.86
CA LYS A 157 4.14 11.56 -16.45
C LYS A 157 2.96 10.78 -15.86
N ASN A 158 1.87 10.60 -16.60
CA ASN A 158 0.72 9.81 -16.13
C ASN A 158 1.10 8.33 -15.98
N HIS A 159 1.93 7.80 -16.88
CA HIS A 159 2.43 6.42 -16.77
C HIS A 159 3.40 6.23 -15.60
N ALA A 160 4.28 7.20 -15.34
CA ALA A 160 5.15 7.21 -14.16
C ALA A 160 4.32 7.20 -12.87
N GLN A 161 3.31 8.05 -12.81
CA GLN A 161 2.37 8.11 -11.69
C GLN A 161 1.62 6.78 -11.50
N LEU A 162 1.12 6.17 -12.57
CA LEU A 162 0.49 4.85 -12.49
C LEU A 162 1.47 3.77 -11.96
N ALA A 163 2.72 3.76 -12.41
CA ALA A 163 3.72 2.81 -11.90
C ALA A 163 3.97 2.99 -10.39
N ILE A 164 3.97 4.23 -9.89
CA ILE A 164 4.07 4.53 -8.46
C ILE A 164 2.84 4.03 -7.70
N HIS A 165 1.65 4.18 -8.29
CA HIS A 165 0.41 3.66 -7.70
C HIS A 165 0.44 2.13 -7.61
N ASP A 166 0.81 1.44 -8.68
CA ASP A 166 0.85 -0.01 -8.70
C ASP A 166 1.88 -0.54 -7.68
N ALA A 167 3.01 0.15 -7.50
CA ALA A 167 3.97 -0.15 -6.42
C ALA A 167 3.40 0.09 -5.01
N HIS A 168 2.60 1.14 -4.81
CA HIS A 168 1.90 1.43 -3.55
C HIS A 168 0.90 0.33 -3.21
N GLU A 169 0.05 -0.05 -4.15
CA GLU A 169 -0.97 -1.10 -3.96
C GLU A 169 -0.36 -2.49 -3.76
N TYR A 170 0.74 -2.78 -4.46
CA TYR A 170 1.47 -4.02 -4.25
C TYR A 170 2.17 -4.07 -2.88
N PHE A 171 2.66 -2.94 -2.37
CA PHE A 171 3.20 -2.87 -1.01
C PHE A 171 2.14 -3.19 0.05
N HIS A 172 0.90 -2.78 -0.16
CA HIS A 172 -0.19 -3.21 0.71
C HIS A 172 -0.52 -4.70 0.60
N HIS A 173 -0.38 -5.30 -0.59
CA HIS A 173 -0.50 -6.75 -0.72
C HIS A 173 0.58 -7.46 0.11
N TYR A 174 1.82 -6.97 0.07
CA TYR A 174 2.89 -7.39 0.97
C TYR A 174 2.53 -7.22 2.46
N GLN A 175 2.00 -6.06 2.85
CA GLN A 175 1.50 -5.85 4.23
C GLN A 175 0.31 -6.75 4.59
N LYS A 176 -0.42 -7.34 3.64
CA LYS A 176 -1.46 -8.32 3.96
C LYS A 176 -0.91 -9.73 4.02
N ALA A 177 0.06 -10.04 3.19
CA ALA A 177 0.73 -11.33 3.17
C ALA A 177 1.29 -11.72 4.53
N HIS A 178 1.89 -10.76 5.25
CA HIS A 178 2.39 -11.02 6.60
C HIS A 178 1.31 -10.95 7.68
N ALA A 179 0.12 -10.40 7.41
CA ALA A 179 -1.03 -10.53 8.31
C ALA A 179 -1.75 -11.89 8.17
N LEU A 180 -1.38 -12.69 7.16
CA LEU A 180 -1.94 -14.01 6.86
C LEU A 180 -3.48 -14.00 6.84
N GLU A 181 -4.16 -14.78 7.69
CA GLU A 181 -5.62 -14.85 7.72
C GLU A 181 -6.29 -13.71 8.51
N ARG A 182 -5.49 -12.85 9.15
CA ARG A 182 -5.96 -11.68 9.89
C ARG A 182 -6.14 -10.48 8.95
N GLY A 183 -7.01 -9.57 9.36
CA GLY A 183 -7.14 -8.26 8.73
C GLY A 183 -5.91 -7.40 9.03
N LEU A 184 -5.63 -6.45 8.14
CA LEU A 184 -4.54 -5.49 8.34
C LEU A 184 -4.92 -4.38 9.33
N ASP A 185 -6.16 -3.90 9.23
CA ASP A 185 -6.64 -2.67 9.87
C ASP A 185 -7.79 -2.92 10.87
N LEU A 186 -8.41 -1.83 11.33
CA LEU A 186 -9.50 -1.82 12.30
C LEU A 186 -10.90 -2.05 11.68
N GLY A 187 -11.00 -2.50 10.42
CA GLY A 187 -12.24 -2.38 9.63
C GLY A 187 -13.47 -3.17 10.09
N SER A 188 -13.36 -4.48 10.38
CA SER A 188 -14.54 -5.33 10.63
C SER A 188 -14.71 -5.82 12.06
N ASP A 189 -13.60 -5.99 12.78
CA ASP A 189 -13.59 -6.54 14.15
C ASP A 189 -12.37 -5.96 14.92
N PRO A 190 -12.35 -4.64 15.15
CA PRO A 190 -11.16 -3.89 15.55
C PRO A 190 -10.57 -4.30 16.90
N ASN A 191 -11.38 -4.91 17.77
CA ASN A 191 -10.99 -5.23 19.15
C ASN A 191 -10.53 -6.68 19.31
N ASN A 192 -10.45 -7.43 18.21
CA ASN A 192 -10.16 -8.85 18.25
C ASN A 192 -8.82 -9.17 17.56
N PRO A 193 -7.76 -9.47 18.33
CA PRO A 193 -6.44 -9.76 17.79
C PRO A 193 -6.39 -11.05 16.94
N GLU A 194 -7.45 -11.88 16.99
CA GLU A 194 -7.61 -13.06 16.13
C GLU A 194 -7.95 -12.70 14.68
N THR A 195 -8.57 -11.54 14.49
CA THR A 195 -9.17 -11.17 13.20
C THR A 195 -8.51 -9.96 12.58
N THR A 196 -7.59 -9.30 13.29
CA THR A 196 -6.78 -8.20 12.78
C THR A 196 -5.44 -8.06 13.52
N VAL A 197 -4.41 -7.58 12.83
CA VAL A 197 -3.15 -7.14 13.44
C VAL A 197 -3.23 -5.72 14.00
N GLN A 198 -4.34 -5.00 13.80
CA GLN A 198 -4.60 -3.65 14.33
C GLN A 198 -3.54 -2.63 13.89
N ALA A 199 -3.04 -2.72 12.65
CA ALA A 199 -2.10 -1.73 12.14
C ALA A 199 -2.82 -0.40 11.91
N PRO A 200 -2.24 0.73 12.35
CA PRO A 200 -2.87 2.03 12.20
C PRO A 200 -2.75 2.50 10.76
N ARG A 201 -3.80 3.16 10.27
CA ARG A 201 -3.89 3.68 8.91
C ARG A 201 -2.66 4.52 8.54
N TRP A 202 -2.20 5.40 9.44
CA TRP A 202 -1.04 6.24 9.19
C TRP A 202 0.23 5.42 8.87
N TRP A 203 0.41 4.24 9.46
CA TRP A 203 1.53 3.35 9.13
C TRP A 203 1.26 2.60 7.83
N ILE A 204 0.06 2.03 7.68
CA ILE A 204 -0.33 1.25 6.49
C ILE A 204 -0.03 2.06 5.22
N GLU A 205 -0.58 3.27 5.14
CA GLU A 205 -0.47 4.15 3.98
C GLU A 205 0.88 4.88 3.92
N GLY A 206 1.43 5.30 5.07
CA GLY A 206 2.74 5.97 5.10
C GLY A 206 3.87 5.06 4.61
N ALA A 207 3.86 3.80 5.02
CA ALA A 207 4.84 2.80 4.60
C ALA A 207 4.71 2.50 3.09
N ALA A 208 3.49 2.38 2.57
CA ALA A 208 3.24 2.19 1.14
C ALA A 208 3.69 3.39 0.29
N VAL A 209 3.37 4.63 0.70
CA VAL A 209 3.81 5.84 -0.02
C VAL A 209 5.34 5.97 -0.01
N SER A 210 5.98 5.74 1.14
CA SER A 210 7.44 5.85 1.26
C SER A 210 8.16 4.77 0.43
N PHE A 211 7.68 3.53 0.46
CA PHE A 211 8.23 2.45 -0.37
C PHE A 211 8.05 2.74 -1.86
N ALA A 212 6.84 3.06 -2.31
CA ALA A 212 6.56 3.28 -3.74
C ALA A 212 7.40 4.40 -4.32
N HIS A 213 7.59 5.48 -3.56
CA HIS A 213 8.45 6.60 -3.95
C HIS A 213 9.94 6.20 -3.99
N ALA A 214 10.40 5.41 -3.01
CA ALA A 214 11.78 4.88 -3.01
C ALA A 214 12.04 3.95 -4.19
N TRP A 215 11.14 3.02 -4.46
CA TRP A 215 11.21 2.10 -5.58
C TRP A 215 11.26 2.86 -6.89
N TYR A 216 10.37 3.84 -7.07
CA TYR A 216 10.33 4.63 -8.29
C TYR A 216 11.65 5.39 -8.52
N LYS A 217 12.17 6.08 -7.50
CA LYS A 217 13.46 6.77 -7.59
C LYS A 217 14.61 5.84 -8.01
N ALA A 218 14.63 4.61 -7.51
CA ALA A 218 15.67 3.64 -7.82
C ALA A 218 15.51 2.94 -9.17
N ASN A 219 14.28 2.87 -9.73
CA ASN A 219 13.98 1.96 -10.85
C ASN A 219 13.32 2.62 -12.07
N TRP A 220 12.87 3.87 -12.01
CA TRP A 220 12.08 4.46 -13.12
C TRP A 220 12.81 4.48 -14.46
N GLU A 221 14.14 4.64 -14.48
CA GLU A 221 14.95 4.66 -15.71
C GLU A 221 14.98 3.30 -16.42
N SER A 222 14.71 2.20 -15.70
CA SER A 222 14.67 0.86 -16.31
C SER A 222 13.34 0.58 -17.03
N LEU A 223 12.33 1.43 -16.85
CA LEU A 223 11.01 1.26 -17.47
C LEU A 223 11.04 1.79 -18.90
N SER A 224 10.90 0.88 -19.86
CA SER A 224 11.01 1.13 -21.30
C SER A 224 10.03 2.20 -21.80
N PHE A 225 8.82 2.25 -21.22
CA PHE A 225 7.80 3.23 -21.56
C PHE A 225 8.04 4.64 -20.98
N LEU A 226 9.04 4.81 -20.09
CA LEU A 226 9.47 6.11 -19.55
C LEU A 226 10.81 6.57 -20.14
N LYS A 227 11.61 5.60 -20.61
CA LYS A 227 12.93 5.87 -21.15
C LYS A 227 12.87 6.84 -22.34
N ASP A 228 13.76 7.83 -22.31
CA ASP A 228 13.90 8.88 -23.33
C ASP A 228 12.62 9.69 -23.61
N GLN A 229 11.60 9.58 -22.76
CA GLN A 229 10.35 10.32 -22.91
C GLN A 229 10.52 11.77 -22.46
N LYS A 230 9.92 12.68 -23.23
CA LYS A 230 9.85 14.10 -22.90
C LYS A 230 8.39 14.50 -22.69
N VAL A 231 8.11 15.13 -21.56
CA VAL A 231 6.78 15.62 -21.22
C VAL A 231 6.89 17.08 -20.88
N MET A 232 5.99 17.90 -21.44
CA MET A 232 5.87 19.30 -21.06
C MET A 232 4.81 19.45 -19.96
N TRP A 233 5.13 20.20 -18.92
CA TRP A 233 4.23 20.51 -17.81
C TRP A 233 4.30 22.00 -17.49
N TYR A 234 3.16 22.70 -17.60
CA TYR A 234 3.08 24.17 -17.48
C TYR A 234 4.11 24.95 -18.33
N GLY A 235 4.44 24.43 -19.52
CA GLY A 235 5.37 25.09 -20.45
C GLY A 235 6.85 24.75 -20.22
N GLU A 236 7.17 23.91 -19.25
CA GLU A 236 8.53 23.45 -18.95
C GLU A 236 8.69 21.95 -19.15
N GLU A 237 9.91 21.49 -19.46
CA GLU A 237 10.20 20.06 -19.55
C GLU A 237 10.14 19.43 -18.16
N TYR A 238 9.24 18.47 -17.97
CA TYR A 238 9.03 17.78 -16.72
C TYR A 238 10.09 16.68 -16.54
N ASN A 239 10.84 16.75 -15.45
CA ASN A 239 11.77 15.68 -15.09
C ASN A 239 10.99 14.48 -14.52
N LEU A 240 10.94 13.38 -15.29
CA LEU A 240 10.25 12.15 -14.89
C LEU A 240 10.82 11.53 -13.60
N ALA A 241 12.08 11.77 -13.25
CA ALA A 241 12.65 11.35 -11.97
C ALA A 241 11.92 11.97 -10.75
N ASN A 242 11.21 13.08 -10.96
CA ASN A 242 10.45 13.79 -9.92
C ASN A 242 8.97 13.40 -9.88
N ALA A 243 8.54 12.41 -10.69
CA ALA A 243 7.19 11.87 -10.59
C ALA A 243 6.95 11.31 -9.20
N ASN A 244 5.81 11.67 -8.61
CA ASN A 244 5.39 11.26 -7.29
C ASN A 244 3.86 11.30 -7.20
N LEU A 245 3.34 10.60 -6.20
CA LEU A 245 1.91 10.56 -5.87
C LEU A 245 1.61 11.00 -4.43
N GLY A 246 2.48 11.85 -3.91
CA GLY A 246 2.61 12.09 -2.50
C GLY A 246 4.01 11.66 -2.04
N THR A 247 4.50 12.38 -1.06
CA THR A 247 5.76 12.12 -0.38
C THR A 247 5.53 12.28 1.12
N VAL A 248 6.21 11.47 1.92
CA VAL A 248 6.05 11.47 3.40
C VAL A 248 7.39 11.48 4.13
N ALA A 249 8.50 11.45 3.39
CA ALA A 249 9.86 11.25 3.90
C ALA A 249 10.85 12.28 3.34
N THR A 250 10.38 13.44 2.89
CA THR A 250 11.27 14.50 2.38
C THR A 250 11.47 15.61 3.40
N ALA A 251 12.56 16.36 3.25
CA ALA A 251 12.78 17.58 4.03
C ALA A 251 11.68 18.64 3.79
N PHE A 252 11.06 18.65 2.60
CA PHE A 252 9.94 19.54 2.31
C PHE A 252 8.71 19.17 3.16
N ASP A 253 8.35 17.89 3.18
CA ASP A 253 7.20 17.39 3.95
C ASP A 253 7.38 17.65 5.45
N PHE A 254 8.58 17.41 5.98
CA PHE A 254 8.93 17.67 7.37
C PHE A 254 8.71 19.15 7.74
N LYS A 255 9.28 20.07 6.94
CA LYS A 255 9.15 21.51 7.18
C LYS A 255 7.70 21.97 7.08
N ASN A 256 6.96 21.45 6.10
CA ASN A 256 5.55 21.80 5.94
C ASN A 256 4.69 21.31 7.09
N THR A 257 4.95 20.12 7.65
CA THR A 257 4.24 19.67 8.86
C THR A 257 4.59 20.54 10.06
N LYS A 258 5.85 20.92 10.27
CA LYS A 258 6.21 21.86 11.35
C LYS A 258 5.50 23.20 11.21
N LYS A 259 5.47 23.76 10.00
CA LYS A 259 4.72 25.00 9.72
C LYS A 259 3.23 24.83 9.96
N LEU A 260 2.66 23.71 9.52
CA LEU A 260 1.24 23.41 9.69
C LEU A 260 0.84 23.44 11.17
N VAL A 261 1.47 22.61 12.01
CA VAL A 261 1.10 22.45 13.44
C VAL A 261 1.46 23.67 14.31
N ARG A 262 2.04 24.70 13.71
CA ARG A 262 2.34 26.00 14.33
C ARG A 262 1.48 27.14 13.79
N GLY A 263 0.61 26.86 12.82
CA GLY A 263 -0.20 27.87 12.15
C GLY A 263 0.61 28.82 11.26
N GLU A 264 1.79 28.40 10.81
CA GLU A 264 2.71 29.17 9.95
C GLU A 264 2.60 28.78 8.46
N LEU A 265 1.89 27.70 8.15
CA LEU A 265 1.67 27.27 6.76
C LEU A 265 0.55 28.12 6.12
N GLU A 266 0.75 28.58 4.88
CA GLU A 266 -0.26 29.43 4.24
C GLU A 266 -1.54 28.64 3.98
N GLY A 267 -2.72 29.28 4.13
CA GLY A 267 -3.99 28.57 4.08
C GLY A 267 -4.27 27.80 2.79
N HIS A 268 -3.68 28.22 1.67
CA HIS A 268 -3.81 27.52 0.38
C HIS A 268 -2.91 26.28 0.26
N GLU A 269 -1.90 26.16 1.14
CA GLU A 269 -1.00 25.02 1.25
C GLU A 269 -1.48 24.00 2.30
N ILE A 270 -2.44 24.38 3.16
CA ILE A 270 -3.04 23.47 4.14
C ILE A 270 -3.89 22.43 3.41
N GLY A 271 -3.44 21.18 3.45
CA GLY A 271 -4.17 20.05 2.90
C GLY A 271 -5.53 19.83 3.58
N ALA A 272 -6.46 19.23 2.85
CA ALA A 272 -7.78 18.89 3.38
C ALA A 272 -7.66 18.05 4.67
N GLY A 273 -8.43 18.41 5.70
CA GLY A 273 -8.44 17.72 6.98
C GLY A 273 -7.31 18.10 7.94
N CYS A 274 -6.31 18.86 7.50
CA CYS A 274 -5.29 19.41 8.38
C CYS A 274 -5.73 20.72 9.04
N THR A 275 -5.33 20.92 10.29
CA THR A 275 -5.52 22.18 11.04
C THR A 275 -4.25 22.52 11.81
N ALA A 276 -4.15 23.77 12.29
CA ALA A 276 -2.98 24.24 13.03
C ALA A 276 -2.82 23.58 14.40
N ASP A 277 -3.89 23.03 14.97
CA ASP A 277 -3.91 22.28 16.21
C ASP A 277 -3.86 20.75 16.00
N TRP A 278 -3.63 20.30 14.77
CA TRP A 278 -3.53 18.88 14.44
C TRP A 278 -2.39 18.22 15.23
N LYS A 279 -2.64 16.98 15.67
CA LYS A 279 -1.66 16.13 16.34
C LYS A 279 -1.89 14.67 15.97
N LEU A 280 -0.81 13.90 15.91
CA LEU A 280 -0.89 12.44 15.82
C LEU A 280 -1.49 11.90 17.12
N GLN A 281 -2.57 11.13 17.00
CA GLN A 281 -3.33 10.60 18.13
C GLN A 281 -4.16 9.39 17.66
N GLU A 282 -4.82 8.72 18.60
CA GLU A 282 -5.57 7.48 18.34
C GLU A 282 -6.66 7.62 17.25
N SER A 283 -7.28 8.79 17.10
CA SER A 283 -8.26 9.01 16.03
C SER A 283 -7.67 8.89 14.62
N GLU A 284 -6.35 9.03 14.46
CA GLU A 284 -5.63 8.90 13.19
C GLU A 284 -5.30 7.43 12.84
N GLU A 285 -5.68 6.46 13.69
CA GLU A 285 -5.44 5.04 13.45
C GLU A 285 -6.50 4.41 12.54
N ASP A 286 -7.73 4.95 12.49
CA ASP A 286 -8.88 4.37 11.79
C ASP A 286 -9.38 5.29 10.66
N ALA A 287 -9.63 4.70 9.48
CA ALA A 287 -10.20 5.38 8.32
C ALA A 287 -11.55 6.09 8.59
N ALA A 288 -12.32 5.64 9.58
CA ALA A 288 -13.59 6.22 9.97
C ALA A 288 -13.45 7.50 10.82
N THR A 289 -12.33 7.66 11.53
CA THR A 289 -12.10 8.77 12.46
C THR A 289 -10.94 9.68 12.07
N GLU A 290 -10.08 9.24 11.15
CA GLU A 290 -8.91 10.00 10.75
C GLU A 290 -9.30 11.33 10.12
N THR A 291 -8.49 12.35 10.40
CA THR A 291 -8.62 13.65 9.73
C THR A 291 -8.13 13.61 8.29
N ARG A 292 -7.37 12.57 7.90
CA ARG A 292 -6.64 12.44 6.62
C ARG A 292 -5.56 13.50 6.43
N CYS A 293 -5.10 14.12 7.51
CA CYS A 293 -4.01 15.07 7.40
C CYS A 293 -2.71 14.37 6.96
N PHE A 294 -2.04 14.90 5.93
CA PHE A 294 -0.82 14.30 5.37
C PHE A 294 0.30 14.12 6.42
N SER A 295 0.28 14.93 7.47
CA SER A 295 1.20 14.86 8.60
C SER A 295 1.12 13.54 9.37
N SER A 296 0.00 12.81 9.34
CA SER A 296 -0.08 11.50 10.01
C SER A 296 0.87 10.49 9.38
N LEU A 297 0.97 10.48 8.04
CA LEU A 297 1.77 9.52 7.30
C LEU A 297 3.27 9.68 7.54
N GLN A 298 3.73 10.88 7.89
CA GLN A 298 5.15 11.14 8.17
C GLN A 298 5.63 10.50 9.47
N ALA A 299 4.74 9.97 10.30
CA ALA A 299 5.10 9.18 11.47
C ALA A 299 6.00 7.98 11.09
N VAL A 300 5.86 7.41 9.89
CA VAL A 300 6.76 6.33 9.43
C VAL A 300 8.21 6.79 9.24
N SER A 301 8.42 8.04 8.81
CA SER A 301 9.75 8.64 8.69
C SER A 301 10.37 8.90 10.06
N TYR A 302 9.52 9.22 11.06
CA TYR A 302 9.96 9.29 12.45
C TYR A 302 10.34 7.91 13.01
N MET A 303 9.58 6.86 12.70
CA MET A 303 9.96 5.49 13.05
C MET A 303 11.32 5.11 12.42
N ALA A 304 11.53 5.44 11.15
CA ALA A 304 12.79 5.17 10.45
C ALA A 304 13.96 5.95 11.08
N HIS A 305 13.75 7.20 11.49
CA HIS A 305 14.74 7.97 12.25
C HIS A 305 15.12 7.31 13.57
N LEU A 306 14.15 6.80 14.33
CA LEU A 306 14.42 6.11 15.59
C LEU A 306 15.13 4.77 15.39
N THR A 307 14.95 4.15 14.23
CA THR A 307 15.43 2.80 13.92
C THR A 307 16.07 2.72 12.54
N SER A 308 15.33 2.26 11.53
CA SER A 308 15.74 2.18 10.13
C SER A 308 14.53 1.96 9.21
N TRP A 309 14.70 2.19 7.90
CA TRP A 309 13.67 1.83 6.91
C TRP A 309 13.43 0.33 6.78
N LYS A 310 14.45 -0.51 7.05
CA LYS A 310 14.26 -1.97 7.20
C LYS A 310 13.28 -2.28 8.33
N THR A 311 13.37 -1.57 9.44
CA THR A 311 12.48 -1.80 10.58
C THR A 311 11.04 -1.44 10.25
N VAL A 312 10.84 -0.28 9.62
CA VAL A 312 9.50 0.19 9.20
C VAL A 312 8.86 -0.74 8.18
N TRP A 313 9.62 -1.19 7.18
CA TRP A 313 9.08 -1.93 6.05
C TRP A 313 9.13 -3.45 6.21
N ILE A 314 10.08 -4.01 6.96
CA ILE A 314 10.34 -5.46 7.03
C ILE A 314 10.14 -5.98 8.45
N ASP A 315 10.88 -5.45 9.42
CA ASP A 315 10.92 -6.06 10.76
C ASP A 315 9.56 -6.01 11.46
N ILE A 316 8.84 -4.90 11.34
CA ILE A 316 7.50 -4.78 11.93
C ILE A 316 6.50 -5.75 11.28
N PRO A 317 6.36 -5.79 9.93
CA PRO A 317 5.53 -6.80 9.28
C PRO A 317 5.93 -8.25 9.56
N GLN A 318 7.21 -8.57 9.78
CA GLN A 318 7.56 -9.97 10.06
C GLN A 318 7.04 -10.48 11.41
N ASP A 319 6.76 -9.59 12.37
CA ASP A 319 6.40 -9.96 13.74
C ASP A 319 4.95 -9.64 14.13
N TYR A 320 4.26 -8.75 13.41
CA TYR A 320 2.91 -8.30 13.79
C TYR A 320 1.81 -9.36 13.65
N TYR A 321 2.03 -10.51 13.00
CA TYR A 321 1.09 -11.63 13.06
C TYR A 321 1.08 -12.20 14.49
N ASP A 322 2.25 -12.52 15.03
CA ASP A 322 2.35 -13.11 16.37
C ASP A 322 2.11 -12.08 17.48
N LEU A 323 2.52 -10.82 17.29
CA LEU A 323 2.51 -9.79 18.33
C LEU A 323 1.39 -8.74 18.19
N GLY A 324 0.68 -8.71 17.06
CA GLY A 324 -0.07 -7.53 16.64
C GLY A 324 0.87 -6.37 16.24
N PHE A 325 0.33 -5.35 15.59
CA PHE A 325 1.11 -4.20 15.15
C PHE A 325 1.80 -3.52 16.32
N TRP A 326 1.06 -3.21 17.39
CA TRP A 326 1.60 -2.49 18.54
C TRP A 326 2.64 -3.30 19.34
N GLY A 327 2.48 -4.63 19.42
CA GLY A 327 3.49 -5.48 20.06
C GLY A 327 4.77 -5.59 19.23
N SER A 328 4.65 -5.68 17.90
CA SER A 328 5.78 -5.61 16.97
C SER A 328 6.46 -4.23 16.98
N PHE A 329 5.65 -3.17 17.01
CA PHE A 329 6.10 -1.79 17.15
C PHE A 329 6.93 -1.60 18.42
N GLU A 330 6.43 -2.01 19.60
CA GLU A 330 7.19 -1.88 20.85
C GLU A 330 8.49 -2.70 20.80
N LYS A 331 8.44 -3.93 20.26
CA LYS A 331 9.62 -4.79 20.11
C LYS A 331 10.76 -4.10 19.34
N HIS A 332 10.42 -3.38 18.28
CA HIS A 332 11.42 -2.82 17.36
C HIS A 332 11.75 -1.34 17.61
N ILE A 333 10.74 -0.53 17.95
CA ILE A 333 10.91 0.90 18.21
C ILE A 333 11.36 1.15 19.66
N GLY A 334 11.00 0.26 20.59
CA GLY A 334 11.30 0.42 22.01
C GLY A 334 10.49 1.50 22.71
N MET A 335 9.34 1.87 22.15
CA MET A 335 8.41 2.86 22.69
C MET A 335 6.99 2.29 22.77
N GLU A 336 6.28 2.70 23.81
CA GLU A 336 4.84 2.50 23.91
C GLU A 336 4.09 3.46 22.96
N LYS A 337 2.86 3.10 22.58
CA LYS A 337 2.03 3.87 21.64
C LYS A 337 1.93 5.36 21.99
N GLN A 338 1.57 5.68 23.23
CA GLN A 338 1.37 7.07 23.65
C GLN A 338 2.69 7.84 23.73
N GLU A 339 3.77 7.18 24.15
CA GLU A 339 5.11 7.79 24.18
C GLU A 339 5.54 8.20 22.77
N PHE A 340 5.33 7.34 21.78
CA PHE A 340 5.62 7.65 20.39
C PHE A 340 4.81 8.84 19.86
N TYR A 341 3.50 8.89 20.13
CA TYR A 341 2.66 10.03 19.72
C TYR A 341 3.13 11.34 20.35
N ASP A 342 3.42 11.33 21.65
CA ASP A 342 3.88 12.53 22.36
C ASP A 342 5.26 12.99 21.83
N ALA A 343 6.18 12.06 21.57
CA ALA A 343 7.50 12.36 21.03
C ALA A 343 7.44 12.90 19.59
N TYR A 344 6.63 12.29 18.72
CA TYR A 344 6.41 12.76 17.36
C TYR A 344 5.80 14.17 17.34
N ASN A 345 4.73 14.40 18.12
CA ASN A 345 4.09 15.70 18.21
C ASN A 345 5.04 16.77 18.76
N ASN A 346 5.87 16.42 19.74
CA ASN A 346 6.89 17.31 20.27
C ASN A 346 7.95 17.65 19.20
N LEU A 347 8.42 16.67 18.41
CA LEU A 347 9.35 16.93 17.30
C LEU A 347 8.76 17.95 16.29
N MET A 348 7.47 17.81 15.96
CA MET A 348 6.81 18.69 14.99
C MET A 348 6.54 20.09 15.54
N THR A 349 6.33 20.22 16.84
CA THR A 349 6.00 21.50 17.49
C THR A 349 7.20 22.24 18.09
N SER A 350 8.38 21.62 18.20
CA SER A 350 9.62 22.19 18.75
C SER A 350 10.65 22.58 17.67
N GLY A 351 11.72 23.31 18.02
CA GLY A 351 12.80 23.70 17.09
C GLY A 351 12.46 24.83 16.11
N ASP A 352 13.29 25.07 15.09
CA ASP A 352 13.00 26.00 13.97
C ASP A 352 12.22 25.26 12.87
N VAL A 353 11.25 25.92 12.23
CA VAL A 353 10.47 25.30 11.13
C VAL A 353 11.33 24.98 9.91
N ASN A 354 12.50 25.60 9.77
CA ASN A 354 13.44 25.39 8.69
C ASN A 354 14.53 24.38 9.03
N ASP A 355 14.51 23.80 10.24
CA ASP A 355 15.43 22.75 10.65
C ASP A 355 15.46 21.62 9.60
N THR A 356 16.65 21.06 9.41
CA THR A 356 16.77 19.83 8.64
C THR A 356 16.05 18.70 9.37
N PRO A 357 15.39 17.77 8.65
CA PRO A 357 14.85 16.58 9.29
C PRO A 357 15.98 15.80 9.99
N PRO A 358 15.66 15.04 11.04
CA PRO A 358 16.66 14.27 11.74
C PRO A 358 17.25 13.15 10.86
N GLU A 359 18.41 12.62 11.25
CA GLU A 359 19.10 11.56 10.49
C GLU A 359 18.21 10.31 10.33
N GLY A 360 18.23 9.68 9.16
CA GLY A 360 17.38 8.51 8.88
C GLY A 360 15.92 8.83 8.51
N TRP A 361 15.48 10.09 8.63
CA TRP A 361 14.13 10.52 8.23
C TRP A 361 13.85 10.30 6.75
N THR A 362 14.84 10.58 5.88
CA THR A 362 14.69 10.40 4.44
C THR A 362 15.11 8.99 4.06
N VAL A 363 14.37 8.38 3.13
CA VAL A 363 14.77 7.09 2.56
C VAL A 363 16.16 7.24 1.90
N PRO A 364 17.13 6.35 2.19
CA PRO A 364 18.42 6.36 1.52
C PRO A 364 18.27 6.31 -0.01
N GLU A 365 19.17 7.00 -0.71
CA GLU A 365 19.28 6.87 -2.16
C GLU A 365 20.00 5.56 -2.53
N GLY A 366 19.73 5.03 -3.71
CA GLY A 366 20.37 3.81 -4.22
C GLY A 366 19.44 2.61 -4.23
N ALA A 367 20.04 1.42 -4.29
CA ALA A 367 19.29 0.17 -4.36
C ALA A 367 18.65 -0.15 -3.01
N ILE A 368 17.34 -0.42 -3.00
CA ILE A 368 16.59 -0.74 -1.78
C ILE A 368 17.21 -1.91 -1.01
N SER A 369 17.76 -2.91 -1.70
CA SER A 369 18.40 -4.07 -1.08
C SER A 369 19.63 -3.73 -0.23
N GLU A 370 20.23 -2.55 -0.38
CA GLU A 370 21.36 -2.12 0.45
C GLU A 370 20.95 -1.73 1.87
N TYR A 371 19.67 -1.38 2.08
CA TYR A 371 19.17 -0.91 3.37
C TYR A 371 17.86 -1.54 3.83
N ALA A 372 17.15 -2.28 2.97
CA ALA A 372 15.96 -3.05 3.28
C ALA A 372 15.82 -4.21 2.27
N ASP A 373 16.53 -5.32 2.51
CA ASP A 373 16.52 -6.49 1.61
C ASP A 373 15.30 -7.38 1.85
N PHE A 374 14.22 -7.14 1.08
CA PHE A 374 12.99 -7.93 1.16
C PHE A 374 13.20 -9.38 0.73
N LEU A 375 14.15 -9.68 -0.15
CA LEU A 375 14.36 -11.04 -0.67
C LEU A 375 14.98 -12.00 0.36
N GLN A 376 15.46 -11.48 1.49
CA GLN A 376 15.97 -12.25 2.62
C GLN A 376 14.91 -12.54 3.68
N ILE A 377 13.66 -12.12 3.46
CA ILE A 377 12.54 -12.48 4.32
C ILE A 377 12.37 -13.99 4.27
N VAL A 378 12.49 -14.62 5.43
CA VAL A 378 12.24 -16.05 5.63
C VAL A 378 10.81 -16.27 6.10
N PRO A 379 10.22 -17.47 5.88
CA PRO A 379 8.92 -17.78 6.40
C PRO A 379 8.90 -17.60 7.91
N GLU A 380 7.80 -17.06 8.42
CA GLU A 380 7.47 -17.12 9.83
C GLU A 380 7.57 -18.58 10.28
N SER A 381 8.49 -18.87 11.20
CA SER A 381 8.78 -20.25 11.58
C SER A 381 7.61 -20.84 12.37
N ASP A 382 7.26 -22.11 12.11
CA ASP A 382 6.33 -22.93 12.91
C ASP A 382 6.85 -23.21 14.35
N THR A 383 7.68 -22.33 14.90
CA THR A 383 8.23 -22.46 16.26
C THR A 383 7.13 -22.23 17.28
N ASN A 384 6.40 -23.31 17.53
CA ASN A 384 5.64 -23.58 18.76
C ASN A 384 6.51 -23.42 20.00
#